data_AF-A0A7X9DB69-F1
#
_entry.id   AF-A0A7X9DB69-F1
#
_cell.length_a   1.000
_cell.length_b   1.000
_cell.length_c   1.000
_cell.angle_alpha   90.00
_cell.angle_beta   90.00
_cell.angle_gamma   90.00
#
_symmetry.space_group_name_H-M   'P 1'
#
loop_
_entity.id
_entity.type
_entity.pdbx_description
1 polymer ?
#
loop_
_entity_poly.entity_id
_entity_poly.type
_entity_poly.pdbx_seq_one_letter_code
_entity_poly.pdbx_strand_id
1 'polypeptide(L)'
;MAKRIFSILILFFLILTACDLQLPQTQTETNKVGIQEEQKEQEKNKIIASEEKGDNAPLPSAEYIINLFFKLINEKHISEAIAMMGEKMIPDDNAKQAWGVQFNAFESINVLNLEPYNQDTWTNTERIYKVSLETSMSPDSANAPIPYYGWDGNPNIRWVSVEKDSQNLWKIASISTGP
;
A
#
# COMPACT_ATOMS: atom_id res chain seq x y z
N MET A 1 -8.76 43.55 -32.15
CA MET A 1 -7.40 43.03 -32.48
C MET A 1 -7.33 41.62 -31.89
N ALA A 2 -7.67 40.60 -32.69
CA ALA A 2 -6.76 39.68 -33.41
C ALA A 2 -6.22 38.55 -32.49
N LYS A 3 -6.78 37.32 -32.57
CA LYS A 3 -6.33 36.12 -33.35
C LYS A 3 -5.26 35.32 -32.58
N ARG A 4 -5.23 33.98 -32.38
CA ARG A 4 -5.68 32.72 -33.07
C ARG A 4 -5.61 31.57 -32.02
N ILE A 5 -6.54 30.61 -31.88
CA ILE A 5 -6.76 29.32 -32.59
C ILE A 5 -5.53 28.39 -32.73
N PHE A 6 -5.61 27.18 -32.16
CA PHE A 6 -5.17 25.85 -32.68
C PHE A 6 -5.76 24.76 -31.75
N SER A 7 -6.92 24.15 -32.03
CA SER A 7 -7.11 22.85 -32.70
C SER A 7 -5.87 21.95 -32.76
N ILE A 8 -5.93 20.76 -32.15
CA ILE A 8 -5.56 19.47 -32.78
C ILE A 8 -6.35 18.35 -32.09
N LEU A 9 -7.04 17.62 -32.96
CA LEU A 9 -7.86 16.44 -32.78
C LEU A 9 -6.93 15.24 -33.04
N ILE A 10 -6.82 14.26 -32.14
CA ILE A 10 -6.26 12.95 -32.49
C ILE A 10 -7.22 11.85 -32.01
N LEU A 11 -7.86 11.29 -33.03
CA LEU A 11 -8.66 10.07 -33.07
C LEU A 11 -7.70 8.87 -33.29
N PHE A 12 -8.22 7.64 -33.10
CA PHE A 12 -7.63 6.31 -33.37
C PHE A 12 -6.91 5.63 -32.18
N PHE A 13 -7.04 4.32 -31.93
CA PHE A 13 -7.48 3.18 -32.75
C PHE A 13 -8.07 2.07 -31.86
N LEU A 14 -9.21 1.52 -32.28
CA LEU A 14 -9.86 0.28 -31.81
C LEU A 14 -9.06 -0.94 -32.25
N ILE A 15 -8.67 -1.86 -31.37
CA ILE A 15 -8.52 -3.28 -31.74
C ILE A 15 -9.09 -4.17 -30.62
N LEU A 16 -10.28 -4.72 -30.90
CA LEU A 16 -10.75 -5.98 -30.34
C LEU A 16 -9.88 -7.12 -30.89
N THR A 17 -9.54 -8.10 -30.06
CA THR A 17 -9.44 -9.49 -30.53
C THR A 17 -9.83 -10.44 -29.41
N ALA A 18 -10.86 -11.23 -29.67
CA ALA A 18 -11.42 -12.28 -28.84
C ALA A 18 -10.92 -13.65 -29.31
N CYS A 19 -11.18 -14.67 -28.47
CA CYS A 19 -11.05 -16.12 -28.72
C CYS A 19 -9.60 -16.65 -28.80
N ASP A 20 -9.25 -17.81 -28.25
CA ASP A 20 -10.02 -19.05 -28.21
C ASP A 20 -9.88 -19.84 -26.91
N LEU A 21 -11.01 -20.46 -26.55
CA LEU A 21 -11.22 -21.40 -25.47
C LEU A 21 -11.13 -22.81 -26.08
N GLN A 22 -10.20 -23.67 -25.64
CA GLN A 22 -10.23 -25.08 -26.04
C GLN A 22 -9.74 -26.03 -24.93
N LEU A 23 -10.71 -26.77 -24.38
CA LEU A 23 -10.61 -28.09 -23.75
C LEU A 23 -11.61 -28.99 -24.53
N PRO A 24 -11.64 -30.33 -24.38
CA PRO A 24 -10.68 -31.31 -23.84
C PRO A 24 -10.43 -32.45 -24.88
N GLN A 25 -9.79 -33.57 -24.50
CA GLN A 25 -10.28 -34.97 -24.70
C GLN A 25 -9.21 -36.02 -24.26
N THR A 26 -9.56 -36.75 -23.19
CA THR A 26 -9.73 -38.21 -23.09
C THR A 26 -8.63 -39.21 -23.53
N GLN A 27 -8.08 -39.87 -22.49
CA GLN A 27 -7.76 -41.32 -22.28
C GLN A 27 -6.90 -42.12 -23.26
N THR A 28 -5.94 -42.88 -22.70
CA THR A 28 -5.76 -44.32 -23.01
C THR A 28 -5.10 -45.05 -21.81
N GLU A 29 -5.73 -46.12 -21.35
CA GLU A 29 -5.16 -47.15 -20.47
C GLU A 29 -4.24 -48.09 -21.26
N THR A 30 -3.18 -48.64 -20.65
CA THR A 30 -2.99 -50.11 -20.55
C THR A 30 -1.73 -50.51 -19.75
N ASN A 31 -1.93 -51.55 -18.93
CA ASN A 31 -0.97 -52.32 -18.15
C ASN A 31 0.19 -52.94 -18.97
N LYS A 32 1.39 -53.06 -18.38
CA LYS A 32 2.00 -54.37 -18.06
C LYS A 32 3.32 -54.29 -17.28
N VAL A 33 3.49 -55.36 -16.50
CA VAL A 33 4.49 -55.75 -15.49
C VAL A 33 5.83 -56.22 -16.08
N GLY A 34 6.93 -56.04 -15.34
CA GLY A 34 8.21 -56.78 -15.47
C GLY A 34 9.44 -55.87 -15.31
N ILE A 35 9.94 -55.61 -14.10
CA ILE A 35 10.98 -56.32 -13.33
C ILE A 35 12.42 -56.13 -13.85
N GLN A 36 13.24 -55.53 -12.96
CA GLN A 36 14.71 -55.53 -12.83
C GLN A 36 15.47 -54.77 -13.94
N GLU A 37 16.43 -53.90 -13.64
CA GLU A 37 17.62 -54.11 -12.83
C GLU A 37 18.32 -52.74 -12.56
N GLU A 38 19.29 -52.73 -11.65
CA GLU A 38 20.35 -51.71 -11.54
C GLU A 38 20.01 -50.33 -10.94
N GLN A 39 19.69 -50.34 -9.65
CA GLN A 39 20.11 -49.27 -8.76
C GLN A 39 21.57 -49.48 -8.34
N LYS A 40 22.48 -48.87 -9.10
CA LYS A 40 23.74 -48.34 -8.57
C LYS A 40 24.32 -47.41 -9.61
N GLU A 41 24.81 -46.26 -9.13
CA GLU A 41 25.79 -45.44 -9.85
C GLU A 41 25.26 -44.38 -10.82
N GLN A 42 24.27 -43.57 -10.40
CA GLN A 42 24.11 -42.19 -10.90
C GLN A 42 23.70 -41.21 -9.78
N GLU A 43 24.34 -41.30 -8.61
CA GLU A 43 24.30 -40.27 -7.57
C GLU A 43 25.55 -39.39 -7.66
N LYS A 44 25.78 -38.75 -8.81
CA LYS A 44 26.81 -37.72 -8.94
C LYS A 44 26.55 -36.75 -10.09
N ASN A 45 25.30 -36.37 -10.33
CA ASN A 45 24.94 -35.26 -11.23
C ASN A 45 23.56 -34.69 -10.86
N LYS A 46 23.41 -34.11 -9.67
CA LYS A 46 22.24 -33.25 -9.36
C LYS A 46 22.47 -32.26 -8.21
N ILE A 47 23.56 -31.52 -8.23
CA ILE A 47 23.77 -30.34 -7.38
C ILE A 47 24.71 -29.48 -8.24
N ILE A 48 24.39 -28.31 -8.79
CA ILE A 48 23.56 -27.19 -8.35
C ILE A 48 23.04 -26.53 -9.63
N ALA A 49 21.75 -26.68 -9.95
CA ALA A 49 21.02 -25.61 -10.61
C ALA A 49 20.26 -24.96 -9.47
N SER A 50 20.85 -23.92 -8.90
CA SER A 50 20.18 -23.04 -7.96
C SER A 50 19.03 -22.39 -8.70
N GLU A 51 17.84 -22.95 -8.55
CA GLU A 51 16.60 -22.20 -8.74
C GLU A 51 16.71 -20.96 -7.86
N GLU A 52 16.87 -19.81 -8.49
CA GLU A 52 16.66 -18.52 -7.86
C GLU A 52 15.21 -18.51 -7.38
N LYS A 53 15.06 -18.85 -6.10
CA LYS A 53 13.82 -18.74 -5.37
C LYS A 53 13.52 -17.24 -5.25
N GLY A 54 12.85 -16.70 -6.26
CA GLY A 54 12.32 -15.35 -6.22
C GLY A 54 11.46 -15.23 -4.97
N ASP A 55 11.89 -14.38 -4.04
CA ASP A 55 11.16 -14.03 -2.82
C ASP A 55 9.85 -13.31 -3.21
N ASN A 56 8.86 -14.08 -3.64
CA ASN A 56 7.51 -13.62 -3.92
C ASN A 56 6.71 -13.53 -2.60
N ALA A 57 7.24 -12.80 -1.61
CA ALA A 57 6.46 -12.49 -0.42
C ALA A 57 5.29 -11.58 -0.82
N PRO A 58 4.06 -11.83 -0.34
CA PRO A 58 2.92 -10.95 -0.61
C PRO A 58 3.22 -9.52 -0.13
N LEU A 59 2.86 -8.53 -0.96
CA LEU A 59 2.95 -7.12 -0.56
C LEU A 59 2.03 -6.85 0.65
N PRO A 60 2.40 -5.95 1.57
CA PRO A 60 1.58 -5.62 2.72
C PRO A 60 0.21 -5.05 2.34
N SER A 61 -0.81 -5.30 3.17
CA SER A 61 -2.16 -4.74 2.97
C SER A 61 -2.23 -3.25 3.33
N ALA A 62 -3.28 -2.58 2.84
CA ALA A 62 -3.60 -1.21 3.23
C ALA A 62 -3.78 -1.05 4.75
N GLU A 63 -4.50 -1.97 5.42
CA GLU A 63 -4.68 -1.92 6.87
C GLU A 63 -3.34 -2.03 7.61
N TYR A 64 -2.45 -2.91 7.14
CA TYR A 64 -1.13 -3.07 7.74
C TYR A 64 -0.32 -1.76 7.64
N ILE A 65 -0.37 -1.09 6.49
CA ILE A 65 0.35 0.17 6.26
C ILE A 65 -0.18 1.29 7.17
N ILE A 66 -1.50 1.38 7.38
CA ILE A 66 -2.08 2.36 8.30
C ILE A 66 -1.65 2.07 9.75
N ASN A 67 -1.73 0.81 10.19
CA ASN A 67 -1.31 0.43 11.54
C ASN A 67 0.19 0.69 11.77
N LEU A 68 1.04 0.30 10.81
CA LEU A 68 2.47 0.53 10.88
C LEU A 68 2.80 2.02 10.91
N PHE A 69 2.13 2.84 10.11
CA PHE A 69 2.34 4.29 10.09
C PHE A 69 2.11 4.92 11.48
N PHE A 70 0.96 4.65 12.12
CA PHE A 70 0.69 5.18 13.45
C PHE A 70 1.59 4.56 14.52
N LYS A 71 1.96 3.29 14.40
CA LYS A 71 2.94 2.63 15.28
C LYS A 71 4.30 3.35 15.24
N LEU A 72 4.80 3.69 14.05
CA LEU A 72 6.07 4.40 13.90
C LEU A 72 6.02 5.80 14.54
N ILE A 73 4.90 6.51 14.42
CA ILE A 73 4.72 7.81 15.11
C ILE A 73 4.76 7.62 16.63
N ASN A 74 4.05 6.60 17.14
CA ASN A 74 4.02 6.29 18.57
C ASN A 74 5.42 5.99 19.11
N GLU A 75 6.19 5.21 18.37
CA GLU A 75 7.56 4.78 18.69
C GLU A 75 8.63 5.84 18.37
N LYS A 76 8.23 7.04 17.93
CA LYS A 76 9.12 8.18 17.56
C LYS A 76 10.05 7.91 16.36
N HIS A 77 9.72 6.92 15.54
CA HIS A 77 10.33 6.68 14.23
C HIS A 77 9.72 7.62 13.16
N ILE A 78 9.87 8.93 13.38
CA ILE A 78 9.14 9.95 12.61
C ILE A 78 9.58 10.02 11.15
N SER A 79 10.88 9.80 10.88
CA SER A 79 11.40 9.83 9.51
C SER A 79 10.85 8.67 8.68
N GLU A 80 10.72 7.50 9.30
CA GLU A 80 10.14 6.30 8.71
C GLU A 80 8.64 6.46 8.48
N ALA A 81 7.90 7.03 9.45
CA ALA A 81 6.48 7.35 9.28
C ALA A 81 6.27 8.32 8.09
N ILE A 82 7.09 9.37 7.99
CA ILE A 82 7.07 10.32 6.86
C ILE A 82 7.36 9.61 5.53
N ALA A 83 8.28 8.65 5.50
CA ALA A 83 8.59 7.88 4.28
C ALA A 83 7.44 6.99 3.80
N MET A 84 6.44 6.73 4.66
CA MET A 84 5.21 6.03 4.29
C MET A 84 4.14 6.95 3.71
N MET A 85 4.35 8.27 3.72
CA MET A 85 3.41 9.24 3.14
C MET A 85 3.62 9.34 1.63
N GLY A 86 2.52 9.53 0.89
CA GLY A 86 2.55 9.75 -0.55
C GLY A 86 2.96 11.19 -0.89
N GLU A 87 3.45 11.40 -2.12
CA GLU A 87 3.95 12.69 -2.60
C GLU A 87 2.93 13.84 -2.44
N LYS A 88 1.63 13.54 -2.57
CA LYS A 88 0.54 14.52 -2.37
C LYS A 88 0.52 15.13 -0.96
N MET A 89 0.96 14.38 0.06
CA MET A 89 1.01 14.82 1.45
C MET A 89 2.31 15.55 1.81
N ILE A 90 3.39 15.26 1.07
CA ILE A 90 4.73 15.81 1.28
C ILE A 90 5.31 16.34 -0.05
N PRO A 91 4.64 17.31 -0.71
CA PRO A 91 5.04 17.81 -2.03
C PRO A 91 6.39 18.51 -2.04
N ASP A 92 6.87 18.95 -0.87
CA ASP A 92 8.14 19.63 -0.67
C ASP A 92 8.68 19.41 0.75
N ASP A 93 9.91 19.87 0.98
CA ASP A 93 10.59 19.76 2.28
C ASP A 93 9.88 20.53 3.40
N ASN A 94 9.15 21.61 3.08
CA ASN A 94 8.42 22.37 4.08
C ASN A 94 7.23 21.56 4.61
N ALA A 95 6.46 20.92 3.72
CA ALA A 95 5.37 20.03 4.09
C ALA A 95 5.88 18.82 4.89
N LYS A 96 7.00 18.24 4.46
CA LYS A 96 7.68 17.16 5.18
C LYS A 96 8.08 17.58 6.59
N GLN A 97 8.70 18.75 6.75
CA GLN A 97 9.10 19.27 8.05
C GLN A 97 7.88 19.58 8.92
N ALA A 98 6.81 20.15 8.35
CA ALA A 98 5.57 20.44 9.08
C ALA A 98 4.95 19.16 9.66
N TRP A 99 4.89 18.07 8.89
CA TRP A 99 4.46 16.77 9.40
C TRP A 99 5.40 16.24 10.49
N GLY A 100 6.71 16.38 10.30
CA GLY A 100 7.68 15.99 11.32
C GLY A 100 7.49 16.72 12.66
N VAL A 101 7.21 18.02 12.62
CA VAL A 101 6.90 18.79 13.84
C VAL A 101 5.61 18.28 14.49
N GLN A 102 4.55 18.07 13.72
CA GLN A 102 3.28 17.56 14.26
C GLN A 102 3.43 16.17 14.87
N PHE A 103 4.11 15.24 14.18
CA PHE A 103 4.26 13.87 14.67
C PHE A 103 5.17 13.77 15.90
N ASN A 104 6.17 14.64 16.03
CA ASN A 104 6.98 14.73 17.26
C ASN A 104 6.20 15.30 18.46
N ALA A 105 5.09 16.00 18.22
CA ALA A 105 4.27 16.57 19.29
C ALA A 105 3.40 15.55 20.02
N PHE A 106 3.21 14.34 19.49
CA PHE A 106 2.56 13.26 20.23
C PHE A 106 3.44 12.79 21.38
N GLU A 107 2.88 12.60 22.57
CA GLU A 107 3.45 11.73 23.59
C GLU A 107 3.15 10.27 23.21
N SER A 108 1.89 9.98 22.91
CA SER A 108 1.44 8.68 22.42
C SER A 108 0.35 8.81 21.36
N ILE A 109 0.27 7.84 20.46
CA ILE A 109 -0.80 7.68 19.48
C ILE A 109 -1.03 6.18 19.24
N ASN A 110 -2.22 5.68 19.56
CA ASN A 110 -2.58 4.27 19.41
C ASN A 110 -3.81 4.13 18.51
N VAL A 111 -3.77 3.17 17.58
CA VAL A 111 -4.97 2.78 16.82
C VAL A 111 -5.85 1.94 17.72
N LEU A 112 -7.05 2.45 18.04
CA LEU A 112 -8.06 1.71 18.80
C LEU A 112 -8.92 0.84 17.87
N ASN A 113 -9.29 1.39 16.71
CA ASN A 113 -10.15 0.72 15.75
C ASN A 113 -9.88 1.24 14.33
N LEU A 114 -10.07 0.37 13.33
CA LEU A 114 -9.86 0.66 11.92
C LEU A 114 -10.95 0.00 11.09
N GLU A 115 -11.79 0.82 10.45
CA GLU A 115 -12.99 0.38 9.74
C GLU A 115 -12.91 0.80 8.27
N PRO A 116 -13.22 -0.10 7.32
CA PRO A 116 -13.45 0.31 5.93
C PRO A 116 -14.49 1.43 5.84
N TYR A 117 -14.23 2.45 5.03
CA TYR A 117 -15.17 3.53 4.77
C TYR A 117 -15.50 3.60 3.29
N ASN A 118 -16.80 3.69 2.98
CA ASN A 118 -17.34 3.86 1.62
C ASN A 118 -16.75 2.89 0.58
N GLN A 119 -16.82 1.58 0.86
CA GLN A 119 -16.15 0.55 0.06
C GLN A 119 -16.59 0.50 -1.41
N ASP A 120 -17.78 1.01 -1.73
CA ASP A 120 -18.27 1.10 -3.10
C ASP A 120 -17.42 2.03 -4.00
N THR A 121 -16.62 2.90 -3.38
CA THR A 121 -15.69 3.81 -4.09
C THR A 121 -14.26 3.29 -4.15
N TRP A 122 -13.97 2.16 -3.52
CA TRP A 122 -12.61 1.62 -3.49
C TRP A 122 -12.18 1.15 -4.88
N THR A 123 -10.88 1.29 -5.14
CA THR A 123 -10.24 0.77 -6.33
C THR A 123 -9.10 -0.18 -5.93
N ASN A 124 -8.46 -0.79 -6.94
CA ASN A 124 -7.27 -1.61 -6.69
C ASN A 124 -6.05 -0.81 -6.22
N THR A 125 -6.13 0.52 -6.30
CA THR A 125 -5.05 1.46 -6.00
C THR A 125 -5.41 2.49 -4.95
N GLU A 126 -6.67 2.57 -4.49
CA GLU A 126 -7.12 3.56 -3.52
C GLU A 126 -8.15 2.96 -2.55
N ARG A 127 -7.98 3.23 -1.26
CA ARG A 127 -8.89 2.82 -0.19
C ARG A 127 -8.99 3.90 0.87
N ILE A 128 -10.12 3.96 1.56
CA ILE A 128 -10.35 4.91 2.65
C ILE A 128 -10.82 4.13 3.88
N TYR A 129 -10.23 4.46 5.02
CA TYR A 129 -10.57 3.86 6.31
C TYR A 129 -10.94 4.96 7.31
N LYS A 130 -11.92 4.68 8.16
CA LYS A 130 -12.17 5.45 9.37
C LYS A 130 -11.31 4.85 10.49
N VAL A 131 -10.45 5.67 11.08
CA VAL A 131 -9.50 5.27 12.11
C VAL A 131 -9.86 5.99 13.40
N SER A 132 -10.08 5.23 14.47
CA SER A 132 -10.27 5.76 15.81
C SER A 132 -8.96 5.64 16.57
N LEU A 133 -8.45 6.77 17.06
CA LEU A 133 -7.16 6.87 17.71
C LEU A 133 -7.32 7.26 19.17
N GLU A 134 -6.44 6.77 20.03
CA GLU A 134 -6.15 7.35 21.33
C GLU A 134 -4.89 8.20 21.20
N THR A 135 -4.97 9.49 21.53
CA THR A 135 -3.86 10.44 21.44
C THR A 135 -3.56 11.04 22.81
N SER A 136 -2.26 11.18 23.10
CA SER A 136 -1.75 12.08 24.14
C SER A 136 -0.75 13.02 23.48
N MET A 137 -0.90 14.32 23.74
CA MET A 137 -0.10 15.37 23.10
C MET A 137 0.82 16.00 24.13
N SER A 138 2.04 16.35 23.73
CA SER A 138 2.97 17.08 24.58
C SER A 138 2.34 18.41 25.02
N PRO A 139 2.41 18.77 26.31
CA PRO A 139 1.93 20.06 26.81
C PRO A 139 2.55 21.26 26.08
N ASP A 140 3.80 21.13 25.59
CA ASP A 140 4.49 22.19 24.86
C ASP A 140 3.77 22.57 23.56
N SER A 141 3.02 21.63 22.97
CA SER A 141 2.25 21.84 21.75
C SER A 141 0.93 22.56 21.96
N ALA A 142 0.53 22.83 23.21
CA ALA A 142 -0.67 23.62 23.51
C ALA A 142 -0.59 25.06 23.01
N ASN A 143 0.63 25.60 22.88
CA ASN A 143 0.89 26.97 22.45
C ASN A 143 1.21 27.10 20.95
N ALA A 144 1.08 26.01 20.18
CA ALA A 144 1.22 26.07 18.72
C ALA A 144 0.10 26.96 18.12
N PRO A 145 0.27 27.49 16.88
CA PRO A 145 -0.75 28.32 16.23
C PRO A 145 -2.14 27.67 16.18
N ILE A 146 -2.17 26.34 16.07
CA ILE A 146 -3.33 25.50 16.34
C ILE A 146 -2.95 24.64 17.55
N PRO A 147 -3.59 24.81 18.73
CA PRO A 147 -3.31 24.02 19.91
C PRO A 147 -3.36 22.53 19.59
N TYR A 148 -2.33 21.78 19.99
CA TYR A 148 -2.21 20.34 19.74
C TYR A 148 -2.34 19.93 18.26
N TYR A 149 -2.19 20.89 17.34
CA TYR A 149 -2.41 20.72 15.90
C TYR A 149 -3.77 20.07 15.56
N GLY A 150 -4.77 20.24 16.43
CA GLY A 150 -6.11 19.67 16.27
C GLY A 150 -6.20 18.15 16.50
N TRP A 151 -5.20 17.55 17.16
CA TRP A 151 -5.16 16.14 17.54
C TRP A 151 -5.67 15.86 18.95
N ASP A 152 -6.17 16.88 19.65
CA ASP A 152 -6.82 16.72 20.93
C ASP A 152 -8.14 15.94 20.82
N GLY A 153 -8.52 15.31 21.94
CA GLY A 153 -9.74 14.52 22.05
C GLY A 153 -9.51 13.01 21.92
N ASN A 154 -10.25 12.24 22.72
CA ASN A 154 -10.18 10.78 22.75
C ASN A 154 -11.61 10.17 22.75
N PRO A 155 -11.97 9.33 21.76
CA PRO A 155 -11.15 8.96 20.61
C PRO A 155 -11.00 10.13 19.61
N ASN A 156 -9.80 10.28 19.03
CA ASN A 156 -9.57 11.16 17.90
C ASN A 156 -9.91 10.38 16.61
N ILE A 157 -10.95 10.82 15.89
CA ILE A 157 -11.41 10.13 14.67
C ILE A 157 -10.81 10.80 13.44
N ARG A 158 -10.22 9.98 12.56
CA ARG A 158 -9.66 10.40 11.27
C ARG A 158 -10.15 9.53 10.14
N TRP A 159 -10.25 10.11 8.95
CA TRP A 159 -10.36 9.37 7.71
C TRP A 159 -8.99 9.34 7.06
N VAL A 160 -8.49 8.13 6.81
CA VAL A 160 -7.17 7.92 6.23
C VAL A 160 -7.38 7.28 4.87
N SER A 161 -7.01 8.01 3.82
CA SER A 161 -6.91 7.42 2.49
C SER A 161 -5.49 6.89 2.27
N VAL A 162 -5.42 5.73 1.63
CA VAL A 162 -4.17 5.14 1.15
C VAL A 162 -4.25 4.95 -0.34
N GLU A 163 -3.14 5.22 -1.02
CA GLU A 163 -3.00 5.09 -2.46
C GLU A 163 -1.74 4.29 -2.77
N LYS A 164 -1.76 3.52 -3.85
CA LYS A 164 -0.56 2.85 -4.32
C LYS A 164 0.32 3.81 -5.12
N ASP A 165 1.62 3.79 -4.84
CA ASP A 165 2.61 4.50 -5.64
C ASP A 165 2.93 3.78 -6.97
N SER A 166 3.86 4.34 -7.73
CA SER A 166 4.34 3.78 -9.01
C SER A 166 5.00 2.40 -8.87
N GLN A 167 5.38 2.00 -7.65
CA GLN A 167 5.94 0.69 -7.32
C GLN A 167 4.87 -0.27 -6.78
N ASN A 168 3.58 0.11 -6.86
CA ASN A 168 2.44 -0.66 -6.38
C ASN A 168 2.45 -0.87 -4.84
N LEU A 169 3.17 -0.02 -4.10
CA LEU A 169 3.22 0.00 -2.64
C LEU A 169 2.20 1.00 -2.09
N TRP A 170 1.43 0.59 -1.08
CA TRP A 170 0.50 1.50 -0.40
C TRP A 170 1.24 2.59 0.38
N LYS A 171 0.77 3.82 0.24
CA LYS A 171 1.24 5.03 0.94
C LYS A 171 0.06 5.75 1.59
N ILE A 172 0.31 6.47 2.68
CA ILE A 172 -0.67 7.37 3.30
C ILE A 172 -0.89 8.56 2.37
N ALA A 173 -2.09 8.66 1.78
CA ALA A 173 -2.42 9.67 0.78
C ALA A 173 -3.19 10.86 1.37
N SER A 174 -3.93 10.66 2.47
CA SER A 174 -4.55 11.75 3.23
C SER A 174 -4.83 11.35 4.68
N ILE A 175 -4.91 12.35 5.56
CA ILE A 175 -5.44 12.22 6.92
C ILE A 175 -6.36 13.40 7.18
N SER A 176 -7.66 13.16 7.26
CA SER A 176 -8.68 14.21 7.39
C SER A 176 -9.52 14.04 8.66
N THR A 177 -10.13 15.15 9.10
CA THR A 177 -11.04 15.20 10.25
C THR A 177 -12.49 14.85 9.88
N GLY A 178 -12.74 14.55 8.60
CA GLY A 178 -14.02 14.18 8.01
C GLY A 178 -13.84 13.35 6.73
N PRO A 179 -14.88 12.64 6.28
CA PRO A 179 -14.86 11.84 5.06
C PRO A 179 -14.79 12.66 3.77
#